data_AF-A0A534H4E2-F1
#
_entry.id   AF-A0A534H4E2-F1
#
_cell.length_a   1.000
_cell.length_b   1.000
_cell.length_c   1.000
_cell.angle_alpha   90.00
_cell.angle_beta   90.00
_cell.angle_gamma   90.00
#
_symmetry.space_group_name_H-M   'P 1'
#
loop_
_entity.id
_entity.type
_entity.pdbx_description
1 polymer ?
#
loop_
_entity_poly.entity_id
_entity_poly.type
_entity_poly.pdbx_seq_one_letter_code
_entity_poly.pdbx_strand_id
1 'polypeptide(L)'
;MLGRAVLWQPGTDHAGIATQMVVERQLNAQGIKRTDLSRGAFIERVWRWKEQSGGTINAQMRRLGDSVDWSRDRFTMDAGISRTVIEVFVRLHEKGLIYRGKRLVN
;
A
#
# COMPACT_ATOMS: atom_id res chain seq x y z
N MET A 1 30.63 -4.95 -13.04
CA MET A 1 30.00 -5.70 -11.92
C MET A 1 31.10 -6.21 -10.99
N LEU A 2 30.86 -6.31 -9.68
CA LEU A 2 31.86 -6.67 -8.64
C LEU A 2 31.87 -8.17 -8.25
N GLY A 3 31.17 -9.03 -8.98
CA GLY A 3 31.07 -10.47 -8.67
C GLY A 3 30.28 -10.80 -7.39
N ARG A 4 29.52 -9.85 -6.82
CA ARG A 4 28.67 -10.08 -5.64
C ARG A 4 27.25 -10.48 -6.06
N ALA A 5 26.66 -11.41 -5.34
CA ALA A 5 25.24 -11.71 -5.44
C ALA A 5 24.44 -10.57 -4.80
N VAL A 6 23.62 -9.88 -5.60
CA VAL A 6 22.76 -8.78 -5.16
C VAL A 6 21.34 -9.07 -5.61
N LEU A 7 20.39 -9.00 -4.68
CA LEU A 7 18.96 -9.00 -4.97
C LEU A 7 18.41 -7.60 -4.67
N TRP A 8 17.86 -6.95 -5.69
CA TRP A 8 17.10 -5.72 -5.52
C TRP A 8 15.62 -6.00 -5.78
N GLN A 9 14.86 -6.16 -4.70
CA GLN A 9 13.44 -6.49 -4.78
C GLN A 9 12.61 -5.21 -4.86
N PRO A 10 11.80 -5.01 -5.93
CA PRO A 10 10.91 -3.87 -6.04
C PRO A 10 9.64 -4.08 -5.20
N GLY A 11 8.97 -2.98 -4.88
CA GLY A 11 7.66 -3.02 -4.26
C GLY A 11 7.02 -1.65 -4.11
N THR A 12 5.70 -1.65 -3.95
CA THR A 12 4.88 -0.46 -3.78
C THR A 12 4.10 -0.49 -2.47
N ASP A 13 3.98 0.68 -1.83
CA ASP A 13 3.19 0.87 -0.62
C ASP A 13 1.77 1.37 -0.96
N HIS A 14 0.77 0.83 -0.27
CA HIS A 14 -0.62 1.28 -0.32
C HIS A 14 -0.81 2.64 0.37
N ALA A 15 0.11 3.03 1.26
CA ALA A 15 0.21 4.32 1.91
C ALA A 15 -1.04 4.80 2.70
N GLY A 16 -1.95 3.88 3.05
CA GLY A 16 -3.13 4.10 3.89
C GLY A 16 -3.80 5.48 3.71
N ILE A 17 -3.65 6.34 4.73
CA ILE A 17 -4.26 7.68 4.80
C ILE A 17 -3.81 8.57 3.63
N ALA A 18 -2.56 8.50 3.18
CA ALA A 18 -2.07 9.34 2.10
C ALA A 18 -2.79 9.05 0.78
N THR A 19 -2.94 7.76 0.44
CA THR A 19 -3.71 7.33 -0.73
C THR A 19 -5.18 7.74 -0.60
N GLN A 20 -5.76 7.56 0.60
CA GLN A 20 -7.13 7.99 0.86
C GLN A 20 -7.32 9.49 0.58
N MET A 21 -6.41 10.34 1.07
CA MET A 21 -6.45 11.79 0.85
C MET A 21 -6.36 12.16 -0.63
N VAL A 22 -5.54 11.47 -1.42
CA VAL A 22 -5.43 11.72 -2.87
C VAL A 22 -6.74 11.38 -3.57
N VAL A 23 -7.32 10.21 -3.27
CA VAL A 23 -8.60 9.78 -3.86
C VAL A 23 -9.74 10.72 -3.43
N GLU A 24 -9.79 11.13 -2.17
CA GLU A 24 -10.77 12.11 -1.68
C GLU A 24 -10.63 13.46 -2.40
N ARG A 25 -9.41 13.96 -2.64
CA ARG A 25 -9.18 15.20 -3.41
C ARG A 25 -9.68 15.08 -4.85
N GLN A 26 -9.45 13.93 -5.50
CA GLN A 26 -9.95 13.69 -6.85
C GLN A 26 -11.47 13.66 -6.91
N LEU A 27 -12.12 13.07 -5.91
CA LEU A 27 -13.57 13.06 -5.78
C LEU A 27 -14.13 14.47 -5.56
N ASN A 28 -13.51 15.23 -4.66
CA ASN A 28 -13.91 16.60 -4.37
C ASN A 28 -13.78 17.49 -5.63
N ALA A 29 -12.75 17.28 -6.47
CA ALA A 29 -12.61 17.97 -7.74
C ALA A 29 -13.73 17.65 -8.75
N GLN A 30 -14.42 16.52 -8.57
CA GLN A 30 -15.60 16.12 -9.33
C GLN A 30 -16.91 16.50 -8.62
N GLY A 31 -16.84 17.24 -7.50
CA GLY A 31 -18.01 17.61 -6.70
C GLY A 31 -18.61 16.47 -5.85
N ILE A 32 -17.91 15.35 -5.70
CA ILE A 32 -18.37 14.17 -4.95
C ILE A 32 -17.67 14.14 -3.60
N LYS A 33 -18.40 14.02 -2.50
CA LYS A 33 -17.79 13.80 -1.18
C LYS A 33 -17.63 12.31 -0.93
N ARG A 34 -16.62 11.93 -0.13
CA ARG A 34 -16.44 10.52 0.29
C ARG A 34 -17.68 9.95 0.97
N THR A 35 -18.33 10.76 1.81
CA THR A 35 -19.53 10.38 2.56
C THR A 35 -20.73 10.06 1.68
N ASP A 36 -20.69 10.47 0.41
CA ASP A 36 -21.75 10.19 -0.56
C ASP A 36 -21.62 8.76 -1.14
N LEU A 37 -20.56 8.04 -0.76
CA LEU A 37 -20.24 6.70 -1.25
C LEU A 37 -20.36 5.65 -0.15
N SER A 38 -20.77 4.45 -0.55
CA SER A 38 -20.59 3.28 0.30
C SER A 38 -19.09 2.97 0.46
N ARG A 39 -18.76 2.25 1.54
CA ARG A 39 -17.38 1.77 1.78
C ARG A 39 -16.85 0.97 0.59
N GLY A 40 -17.66 0.09 0.01
CA GLY A 40 -17.28 -0.72 -1.15
C GLY A 40 -16.94 0.14 -2.36
N ALA A 41 -17.83 1.08 -2.72
CA ALA A 41 -17.62 1.98 -3.85
C ALA A 41 -16.37 2.86 -3.68
N PHE A 42 -16.08 3.30 -2.45
CA PHE A 42 -14.86 4.04 -2.16
C PHE A 42 -13.60 3.17 -2.28
N ILE A 43 -13.62 1.94 -1.75
CA ILE A 43 -12.50 0.99 -1.87
C ILE A 43 -12.20 0.68 -3.33
N GLU A 44 -13.20 0.48 -4.18
CA GLU A 44 -12.99 0.28 -5.62
C GLU A 44 -12.27 1.46 -6.28
N ARG A 45 -12.56 2.69 -5.86
CA ARG A 45 -11.86 3.88 -6.36
C ARG A 45 -10.41 3.93 -5.88
N VAL A 46 -10.16 3.55 -4.63
CA VAL A 46 -8.80 3.43 -4.09
C VAL A 46 -7.98 2.41 -4.88
N TRP A 47 -8.56 1.24 -5.21
CA TRP A 47 -7.87 0.24 -6.04
C TRP A 47 -7.60 0.72 -7.45
N ARG A 48 -8.56 1.40 -8.09
CA ARG A 48 -8.35 2.01 -9.41
C ARG A 48 -7.18 3.00 -9.40
N TRP A 49 -7.14 3.88 -8.39
CA TRP A 49 -6.03 4.81 -8.21
C TRP A 49 -4.70 4.08 -7.97
N LYS A 50 -4.68 3.05 -7.14
CA LYS A 50 -3.49 2.24 -6.89
C LYS A 50 -2.94 1.65 -8.19
N GLU A 51 -3.77 1.12 -9.07
CA GLU A 51 -3.26 0.53 -10.32
C GLU A 51 -2.72 1.58 -11.29
N GLN A 52 -3.37 2.75 -11.37
CA GLN A 52 -2.84 3.86 -12.16
C GLN A 52 -1.48 4.34 -11.61
N SER A 53 -1.41 4.59 -10.30
CA SER A 53 -0.22 5.12 -9.65
C SER A 53 0.93 4.11 -9.65
N GLY A 54 0.66 2.85 -9.29
CA GLY A 54 1.65 1.77 -9.31
C GLY A 54 2.17 1.48 -10.73
N GLY A 55 1.28 1.48 -11.72
CA GLY A 55 1.67 1.36 -13.14
C GLY A 55 2.61 2.49 -13.57
N THR A 56 2.31 3.72 -13.16
CA THR A 56 3.16 4.90 -13.45
C THR A 56 4.54 4.77 -12.80
N ILE A 57 4.60 4.40 -11.52
CA ILE A 57 5.86 4.21 -10.79
C ILE A 57 6.72 3.13 -11.47
N ASN A 58 6.13 1.98 -11.80
CA ASN A 58 6.84 0.89 -12.46
C ASN A 58 7.35 1.31 -13.86
N ALA A 59 6.57 2.09 -14.62
CA ALA A 59 7.02 2.61 -15.91
C ALA A 59 8.19 3.60 -15.78
N GLN A 60 8.16 4.46 -14.75
CA GLN A 60 9.26 5.39 -14.46
C GLN A 60 10.55 4.64 -14.12
N MET A 61 10.48 3.67 -13.21
CA MET A 61 11.63 2.84 -12.81
C MET A 61 12.23 2.09 -14.01
N ARG A 62 11.39 1.50 -14.87
CA ARG A 62 11.85 0.85 -16.12
C ARG A 62 12.56 1.83 -17.05
N ARG A 63 12.03 3.05 -17.19
CA ARG A 63 12.63 4.09 -18.04
C ARG A 63 13.98 4.57 -17.50
N LEU A 64 14.15 4.60 -16.18
CA LEU A 64 15.42 4.96 -15.53
C LEU A 64 16.49 3.87 -15.64
N GLY A 65 16.11 2.65 -16.04
CA GLY A 65 17.04 1.53 -16.16
C GLY A 65 17.27 0.78 -14.85
N ASP A 66 16.31 0.84 -13.92
CA ASP A 66 16.42 0.13 -12.64
C ASP A 66 16.53 -1.39 -12.87
N SER A 67 17.62 -1.98 -12.37
CA SER A 67 17.95 -3.40 -12.51
C SER A 67 17.30 -4.29 -11.44
N VAL A 68 16.12 -3.90 -10.96
CA VAL A 68 15.32 -4.64 -9.97
C VAL A 68 14.83 -5.99 -10.52
N ASP A 69 14.57 -6.94 -9.62
CA ASP A 69 13.91 -8.21 -9.96
C ASP A 69 12.39 -8.02 -10.08
N TRP A 70 11.94 -7.65 -11.27
CA TRP A 70 10.52 -7.46 -11.58
C TRP A 70 9.63 -8.68 -11.30
N SER A 71 10.20 -9.90 -11.35
CA SER A 71 9.44 -11.13 -11.07
C SER A 71 9.03 -11.24 -9.60
N ARG A 72 9.68 -10.46 -8.73
CA ARG A 72 9.46 -10.41 -7.28
C ARG A 72 8.81 -9.12 -6.82
N ASP A 73 8.19 -8.37 -7.71
CA ASP A 73 7.47 -7.15 -7.34
C ASP A 73 6.41 -7.46 -6.27
N ARG A 74 6.27 -6.54 -5.31
CA ARG A 74 5.42 -6.71 -4.13
C ARG A 74 4.53 -5.50 -3.91
N PHE A 75 3.37 -5.76 -3.34
CA PHE A 75 2.46 -4.71 -2.90
C PHE A 75 2.08 -4.95 -1.46
N THR A 76 2.12 -3.91 -0.63
CA THR A 76 1.87 -4.04 0.82
C THR A 76 0.51 -4.65 1.20
N MET A 77 -0.51 -4.55 0.33
CA MET A 77 -1.79 -5.26 0.53
C MET A 77 -1.96 -6.50 -0.36
N ASP A 78 -0.87 -7.05 -0.90
CA ASP A 78 -0.93 -8.36 -1.55
C ASP A 78 -1.29 -9.46 -0.52
N ALA A 79 -1.78 -10.60 -1.00
CA ALA A 79 -2.27 -11.66 -0.12
C ALA A 79 -1.17 -12.22 0.82
N GLY A 80 0.09 -12.25 0.36
CA GLY A 80 1.21 -12.78 1.13
C GLY A 80 1.61 -11.84 2.27
N ILE A 81 1.80 -10.56 1.97
CA ILE A 81 2.17 -9.53 2.95
C ILE A 81 1.01 -9.29 3.92
N SER A 82 -0.23 -9.22 3.43
CA SER A 82 -1.42 -9.06 4.29
C SER A 82 -1.53 -10.20 5.31
N ARG A 83 -1.29 -11.45 4.89
CA ARG A 83 -1.27 -12.60 5.80
C ARG A 83 -0.16 -12.48 6.84
N THR A 84 1.03 -12.04 6.45
CA THR A 84 2.14 -11.82 7.39
C THR A 84 1.81 -10.74 8.41
N VAL A 85 1.16 -9.65 8.02
CA VAL A 85 0.74 -8.59 8.95
C VAL A 85 -0.26 -9.13 9.98
N ILE A 86 -1.24 -9.94 9.54
CA ILE A 86 -2.21 -10.58 10.43
C ILE A 86 -1.51 -11.52 11.42
N GLU A 87 -0.62 -12.38 10.93
CA GLU A 87 0.15 -13.33 11.76
C GLU A 87 0.97 -12.60 12.82
N VAL A 88 1.72 -11.57 12.41
CA VAL A 88 2.54 -10.75 13.32
C VAL A 88 1.65 -10.08 14.38
N PHE A 89 0.51 -9.51 13.98
CA PHE A 89 -0.43 -8.90 14.91
C PHE A 89 -0.93 -9.91 15.95
N VAL A 90 -1.41 -11.08 15.52
CA VAL A 90 -1.90 -12.13 16.41
C VAL A 90 -0.80 -12.58 17.37
N ARG A 91 0.39 -12.88 16.86
CA ARG A 91 1.53 -13.31 17.68
C ARG A 91 1.95 -12.27 18.72
N LEU A 92 1.94 -10.99 18.36
CA LEU A 92 2.27 -9.91 19.31
C LEU A 92 1.15 -9.68 20.33
N HIS A 93 -0.11 -9.89 19.95
CA HIS A 93 -1.25 -9.85 20.86
C HIS A 93 -1.22 -11.01 21.86
N GLU A 94 -0.96 -12.25 21.41
CA GLU A 94 -0.83 -13.43 22.28
C GLU A 94 0.32 -13.31 23.28
N LYS A 95 1.40 -12.61 22.91
CA LYS A 95 2.53 -12.29 23.81
C LYS A 95 2.23 -11.15 24.78
N GLY A 96 1.03 -10.55 24.75
CA GLY A 96 0.67 -9.39 25.57
C GLY A 96 1.36 -8.08 25.18
N LEU A 97 2.04 -8.02 24.02
CA LEU A 97 2.75 -6.83 23.53
C LEU A 97 1.81 -5.86 22.80
N ILE A 98 0.72 -6.37 22.21
CA ILE A 98 -0.38 -5.57 21.68
C ILE A 98 -1.58 -5.73 22.62
N TYR A 99 -2.16 -4.61 23.03
CA TYR A 99 -3.33 -4.55 23.90
C TYR A 99 -4.20 -3.33 23.56
N ARG A 100 -5.44 -3.34 24.04
CA ARG A 100 -6.37 -2.21 23.94
C ARG A 100 -6.42 -1.45 25.25
N GLY A 101 -6.25 -0.13 25.20
CA GLY A 101 -6.35 0.75 26.37
C GLY A 101 -6.79 2.16 25.99
N LYS A 102 -7.24 2.94 26.98
CA LYS A 102 -7.50 4.38 26.80
C LYS A 102 -6.21 5.15 27.03
N ARG A 103 -5.79 5.92 26.03
CA ARG A 103 -4.60 6.78 26.08
C ARG A 103 -4.89 8.08 25.34
N LEU A 104 -4.16 9.13 25.66
CA LEU A 104 -4.11 10.31 24.80
C LEU A 104 -3.55 9.87 23.44
N VAL A 105 -4.25 10.22 22.37
CA VAL A 105 -3.85 10.01 20.98
C VAL A 105 -3.89 11.35 20.26
N ASN A 106 -3.10 11.49 19.20
CA ASN A 106 -3.03 12.71 18.39
C ASN A 106 -4.27 12.88 17.51
#